data_AF-A0A951HCG5-F1
#
_entry.id   AF-A0A951HCG5-F1
#
_cell.length_a   1.000
_cell.length_b   1.000
_cell.length_c   1.000
_cell.angle_alpha   90.00
_cell.angle_beta   90.00
_cell.angle_gamma   90.00
#
_symmetry.space_group_name_H-M   'P 1'
#
loop_
_entity.id
_entity.type
_entity.pdbx_description
1 polymer ?
#
loop_
_entity_poly.entity_id
_entity_poly.type
_entity_poly.pdbx_seq_one_letter_code
_entity_poly.pdbx_strand_id
1 'polypeptide(L)'
;MPRDADLYEEAGGNALEGYFLVKAGKKNIPPSWFERMQESRRQRHEAVAHALQAGDWGAMPVLRDWQEAYQKECFYYGVRVLLELDRQGKSNW
;
A
#
# COMPACT_ATOMS: atom_id res chain seq x y z
N MET A 1 -4.56 -19.69 -9.25
CA MET A 1 -4.66 -19.62 -7.78
C MET A 1 -5.57 -18.46 -7.45
N PRO A 2 -6.69 -18.67 -6.73
CA PRO A 2 -7.61 -17.58 -6.42
C PRO A 2 -6.88 -16.64 -5.47
N ARG A 3 -6.58 -15.43 -5.96
CA ARG A 3 -5.94 -14.38 -5.16
C ARG A 3 -6.92 -14.02 -4.07
N ASP A 4 -6.60 -14.37 -2.83
CA ASP A 4 -7.08 -13.67 -1.65
C ASP A 4 -7.30 -12.20 -2.02
N ALA A 5 -8.48 -11.63 -1.72
CA ALA A 5 -8.62 -10.18 -1.80
C ALA A 5 -7.43 -9.57 -1.06
N ASP A 6 -6.61 -8.79 -1.78
CA ASP A 6 -5.48 -8.08 -1.21
C ASP A 6 -6.02 -7.29 -0.03
N LEU A 7 -5.35 -7.34 1.13
CA LEU A 7 -5.78 -6.66 2.36
C LEU A 7 -6.21 -5.19 2.10
N TYR A 8 -5.59 -4.55 1.11
CA TYR A 8 -5.96 -3.25 0.56
C TYR A 8 -7.42 -3.16 0.10
N GLU A 9 -7.90 -4.11 -0.71
CA GLU A 9 -9.26 -4.15 -1.24
C GLU A 9 -10.28 -4.44 -0.13
N GLU A 10 -9.97 -5.38 0.78
CA GLU A 10 -10.85 -5.72 1.90
C GLU A 10 -11.01 -4.56 2.88
N ALA A 11 -9.96 -3.77 3.06
CA ALA A 11 -9.96 -2.57 3.89
C ALA A 11 -10.45 -1.30 3.15
N GLY A 12 -10.78 -1.39 1.85
CA GLY A 12 -11.13 -0.22 1.03
C GLY A 12 -10.03 0.85 1.00
N GLY A 13 -8.77 0.45 1.07
CA GLY A 13 -7.62 1.35 1.16
C GLY A 13 -7.46 2.08 2.50
N ASN A 14 -8.26 1.78 3.51
CA ASN A 14 -8.20 2.42 4.83
C ASN A 14 -7.24 1.69 5.77
N ALA A 15 -6.12 2.32 6.12
CA ALA A 15 -5.10 1.69 6.97
C ALA A 15 -5.59 1.31 8.38
N LEU A 16 -6.57 2.02 8.95
CA LEU A 16 -7.15 1.68 10.25
C LEU A 16 -7.98 0.40 10.17
N GLU A 17 -8.82 0.27 9.15
CA GLU A 17 -9.57 -0.96 8.87
C GLU A 17 -8.61 -2.12 8.60
N GLY A 18 -7.55 -1.87 7.81
CA GLY A 18 -6.48 -2.83 7.56
C GLY A 18 -5.80 -3.32 8.84
N TYR A 19 -5.52 -2.42 9.79
CA TYR A 19 -4.98 -2.77 11.10
C TYR A 19 -5.94 -3.67 11.90
N PHE A 20 -7.24 -3.36 11.95
CA PHE A 20 -8.20 -4.18 12.66
C PHE A 20 -8.39 -5.56 12.01
N LEU A 21 -8.35 -5.65 10.67
CA LEU A 21 -8.38 -6.93 9.95
C LEU A 21 -7.17 -7.81 10.29
N VAL A 22 -5.97 -7.22 10.37
CA VAL A 22 -4.75 -7.92 10.79
C VAL A 22 -4.86 -8.35 12.26
N LYS A 23 -5.31 -7.46 13.16
CA LYS A 23 -5.46 -7.74 14.59
C LYS A 23 -6.49 -8.84 14.88
N ALA A 24 -7.54 -8.95 14.06
CA ALA A 24 -8.51 -10.04 14.12
C ALA A 24 -7.95 -11.41 13.68
N GLY A 25 -6.65 -11.51 13.35
CA GLY A 25 -5.99 -12.74 12.93
C GLY A 25 -6.33 -13.16 11.50
N LYS A 26 -7.00 -12.30 10.72
CA LYS A 26 -7.44 -12.63 9.35
C LYS A 26 -6.31 -12.58 8.33
N LYS A 27 -5.27 -11.78 8.58
CA LYS A 27 -4.13 -11.57 7.67
C LYS A 27 -2.85 -11.32 8.47
N ASN A 28 -1.69 -11.70 7.92
CA ASN A 28 -0.37 -11.37 8.46
C ASN A 28 0.35 -10.45 7.46
N ILE A 29 1.01 -9.39 7.94
CA ILE A 29 1.79 -8.47 7.11
C ILE A 29 3.29 -8.70 7.37
N PRO A 30 4.01 -9.32 6.42
CA PRO A 30 5.47 -9.37 6.44
C PRO A 30 6.09 -7.97 6.37
N PRO A 31 7.21 -7.72 7.08
CA PRO A 31 7.97 -6.47 6.96
C PRO A 31 8.35 -6.11 5.51
N SER A 32 8.65 -7.13 4.69
CA SER A 32 9.05 -6.97 3.28
C SER A 32 7.93 -6.50 2.36
N TRP A 33 6.67 -6.44 2.81
CA TRP A 33 5.57 -5.91 1.99
C TRP A 33 5.76 -4.43 1.66
N PHE A 34 6.23 -3.63 2.63
CA PHE A 34 6.51 -2.22 2.36
C PHE A 34 7.57 -2.05 1.27
N GLU A 35 8.67 -2.80 1.37
CA GLU A 35 9.75 -2.80 0.37
C GLU A 35 9.24 -3.20 -1.01
N ARG A 36 8.40 -4.24 -1.10
CA ARG A 36 7.78 -4.70 -2.35
C ARG A 36 6.85 -3.65 -2.97
N MET A 37 6.06 -2.95 -2.15
CA MET A 37 5.16 -1.90 -2.64
C MET A 37 5.95 -0.68 -3.14
N GLN A 38 7.00 -0.31 -2.40
CA GLN A 38 7.92 0.75 -2.79
C GLN A 38 8.65 0.42 -4.10
N GLU A 39 9.08 -0.83 -4.27
CA GLU A 39 9.69 -1.31 -5.51
C GLU A 39 8.69 -1.31 -6.68
N SER A 40 7.47 -1.81 -6.46
CA SER A 40 6.39 -1.78 -7.44
C SER A 40 6.09 -0.35 -7.94
N ARG A 41 6.05 0.63 -7.04
CA ARG A 41 5.89 2.04 -7.44
C ARG A 41 7.10 2.54 -8.23
N ARG A 42 8.32 2.21 -7.80
CA ARG A 42 9.57 2.64 -8.47
C ARG A 42 9.68 2.17 -9.91
N GLN A 43 9.21 0.97 -10.21
CA GLN A 43 9.19 0.42 -11.57
C GLN A 43 8.38 1.27 -12.57
N ARG A 44 7.52 2.18 -12.09
CA ARG A 44 6.68 3.05 -12.92
C ARG A 44 7.29 4.44 -13.15
N HIS A 45 8.38 4.80 -12.47
CA HIS A 45 8.90 6.18 -12.44
C HIS A 45 9.31 6.70 -13.81
N GLU A 46 9.95 5.87 -14.64
CA GLU A 46 10.36 6.27 -15.99
C GLU A 46 9.16 6.60 -16.89
N ALA A 47 8.18 5.69 -16.94
CA ALA A 47 6.94 5.90 -17.70
C ALA A 47 6.16 7.13 -17.20
N VAL A 48 6.12 7.35 -15.88
CA VAL A 48 5.47 8.51 -15.26
C VAL A 48 6.20 9.80 -15.61
N ALA A 49 7.54 9.81 -15.62
CA ALA A 49 8.31 10.98 -16.01
C ALA A 49 7.98 11.41 -17.44
N HIS A 50 7.95 10.46 -18.38
CA HIS A 50 7.54 10.73 -19.77
C HIS A 50 6.07 11.19 -19.88
N ALA A 51 5.17 10.53 -19.15
CA ALA A 51 3.74 10.88 -19.11
C ALA A 51 3.49 12.31 -18.59
N LEU A 52 4.20 12.72 -17.53
CA LEU A 52 4.11 14.07 -16.98
C LEU A 52 4.66 15.13 -17.95
N GLN A 53 5.76 14.82 -18.65
CA GLN A 53 6.34 15.72 -19.66
C GLN A 53 5.44 15.91 -20.87
N ALA A 54 4.72 14.86 -21.30
CA ALA A 54 3.76 14.93 -22.40
C ALA A 54 2.59 15.88 -22.09
N GLY A 55 2.14 15.94 -20.83
CA GLY A 55 1.15 16.91 -20.37
C GLY A 55 -0.25 16.74 -20.98
N ASP A 56 -0.57 15.57 -21.53
CA ASP A 56 -1.84 15.27 -22.18
C ASP A 56 -2.71 14.26 -21.41
N TRP A 57 -4.00 14.21 -21.76
CA TRP A 57 -4.96 13.30 -21.15
C TRP A 57 -4.77 11.83 -21.55
N GLY A 58 -4.09 11.56 -22.67
CA GLY A 58 -3.74 10.20 -23.11
C GLY A 58 -2.72 9.53 -22.18
N ALA A 59 -1.94 10.31 -21.43
CA ALA A 59 -1.00 9.82 -20.41
C ALA A 59 -1.68 9.42 -19.08
N MET A 60 -2.98 9.70 -18.91
CA MET A 60 -3.71 9.41 -17.67
C MET A 60 -3.66 7.94 -17.21
N PRO A 61 -3.72 6.91 -18.08
CA PRO A 61 -3.64 5.52 -17.62
C PRO A 61 -2.35 5.23 -16.86
N VAL A 62 -1.21 5.72 -17.33
CA VAL A 62 0.10 5.56 -16.67
C VAL A 62 0.13 6.28 -15.32
N LEU A 63 -0.42 7.49 -15.27
CA LEU A 63 -0.46 8.30 -14.05
C LEU A 63 -1.39 7.70 -12.99
N ARG A 64 -2.53 7.12 -13.41
CA ARG A 64 -3.46 6.41 -12.51
C ARG A 64 -2.88 5.11 -11.98
N ASP A 65 -2.17 4.34 -12.81
CA ASP A 65 -1.49 3.13 -12.35
C ASP A 65 -0.40 3.45 -11.31
N TRP A 66 0.36 4.54 -11.50
CA TRP A 66 1.27 5.03 -10.46
C TRP A 66 0.55 5.50 -9.19
N GLN A 67 -0.57 6.20 -9.33
CA GLN A 67 -1.37 6.66 -8.20
C GLN A 67 -1.89 5.47 -7.37
N GLU A 68 -2.38 4.41 -8.02
CA GLU A 68 -2.85 3.21 -7.35
C GLU A 68 -1.71 2.51 -6.60
N ALA A 69 -0.55 2.36 -7.23
CA ALA A 69 0.65 1.80 -6.59
C ALA A 69 1.07 2.63 -5.36
N TYR A 70 1.03 3.95 -5.45
CA TYR A 70 1.32 4.85 -4.32
C TYR A 70 0.29 4.72 -3.19
N GLN A 71 -1.00 4.65 -3.50
CA GLN A 71 -2.05 4.44 -2.50
C GLN A 71 -1.87 3.11 -1.76
N LYS A 72 -1.52 2.04 -2.47
CA LYS A 72 -1.20 0.73 -1.88
C LYS A 72 0.02 0.80 -0.95
N GLU A 73 1.10 1.48 -1.37
CA GLU A 73 2.27 1.72 -0.51
C GLU A 73 1.91 2.46 0.79
N CYS A 74 1.17 3.57 0.69
CA CYS A 74 0.73 4.34 1.85
C CYS A 74 -0.16 3.51 2.79
N PHE A 75 -1.06 2.71 2.24
CA PHE A 75 -1.91 1.81 3.01
C PHE A 75 -1.08 0.84 3.85
N TYR A 76 -0.19 0.07 3.22
CA TYR A 76 0.60 -0.94 3.93
C TYR A 76 1.58 -0.31 4.94
N TYR A 77 2.15 0.84 4.61
CA TYR A 77 2.94 1.62 5.55
C TYR A 77 2.11 2.05 6.78
N GLY A 78 0.92 2.60 6.56
CA GLY A 78 0.03 3.03 7.64
C GLY A 78 -0.36 1.87 8.57
N VAL A 79 -0.74 0.71 8.02
CA VAL A 79 -1.05 -0.48 8.83
C VAL A 79 0.17 -0.89 9.66
N ARG A 80 1.37 -0.86 9.09
CA ARG A 80 2.61 -1.20 9.78
C ARG A 80 2.87 -0.28 10.97
N VAL A 81 2.74 1.03 10.79
CA VAL A 81 2.89 2.04 11.86
C VAL A 81 1.92 1.74 13.01
N LEU A 82 0.65 1.47 12.70
CA LEU A 82 -0.36 1.15 13.73
C LEU A 82 -0.04 -0.13 14.50
N LEU A 83 0.45 -1.18 13.83
CA LEU A 83 0.90 -2.41 14.49
C LEU A 83 2.13 -2.18 15.40
N GLU A 84 3.07 -1.32 14.99
CA GLU A 84 4.22 -0.97 15.81
C GLU A 84 3.81 -0.19 17.06
N LEU A 85 2.89 0.77 16.92
CA LEU A 85 2.33 1.53 18.04
C LEU A 85 1.57 0.63 19.02
N ASP A 86 0.72 -0.31 18.54
CA ASP A 86 0.03 -1.29 19.40
C ASP A 86 1.03 -2.17 20.16
N ARG A 87 2.14 -2.55 19.52
CA ARG A 87 3.22 -3.32 20.17
C ARG A 87 3.94 -2.50 21.26
N GLN A 88 4.28 -1.25 20.98
CA GLN A 88 4.95 -0.37 21.95
C GLN A 88 4.05 -0.07 23.15
N GLY A 89 2.75 0.14 22.93
CA GLY A 89 1.76 0.32 23.99
C GLY A 89 1.63 -0.88 24.92
N LYS A 90 1.88 -2.11 24.43
CA LYS A 90 1.95 -3.33 25.25
C LYS A 90 3.26 -3.48 26.03
N SER A 91 4.30 -2.74 25.65
CA SER A 91 5.66 -2.88 26.22
C SER A 91 5.90 -1.95 27.41
N ASN A 92 5.01 -0.98 27.65
CA ASN A 92 5.07 -0.03 28.77
C ASN A 92 3.88 -0.25 29.70
N TRP A 93 3.90 -1.31 30.53
CA TRP A 93 3.22 -1.43 31.84
C TRP A 93 3.76 -2.67 32.55
#